data_AF-A0A0D3HDT8-F1
#
_entry.id   AF-A0A0D3HDT8-F1
#
_cell.length_a   1.000
_cell.length_b   1.000
_cell.length_c   1.000
_cell.angle_alpha   90.00
_cell.angle_beta   90.00
_cell.angle_gamma   90.00
#
_symmetry.space_group_name_H-M   'P 1'
#
loop_
_entity.id
_entity.type
_entity.pdbx_description
1 polymer ?
#
loop_
_entity_poly.entity_id
_entity_poly.type
_entity_poly.pdbx_seq_one_letter_code
_entity_poly.pdbx_strand_id
1 'polypeptide(L)'
;MGDLTAMRIAVADAEKDGRRMSPETFTVVVEALVKLGKEDEAVRLFRGLERQRLLPRRDAGDGGEGVWSSSLAMVQALCMKGHAREAQGVVWHHKSELSVEPMVSIVQRSLLHGWCIHGNAKEARRVLDDIKSSCTPLGLPSFNDYLHCLCHRNLKFNPSALVTEAMDVLAEMRSYGVTPDASSLNILLSCLGRARRVKESYRILYLMREGKAGCSPDWVSYYLVVRVLYLTGRIIRGKRLVDDMLESGVLPTAKFFHGLIGVLCGTEKVDHGLDMFRLMKRCQLVDTHTYDLLIEKLCRNGRFENGKELWDDAKKNGFMAVGHVILMDSTQEQQQDFGVLLKQGAEGRVFVSTFVGRKCVIKERFSKKYRHPLLDSKLTLKRLNAEARCMTKARKLGVPTPVLYAVDPLLHTLTFEYVDGLSVKDILLGFGSNGINEEQLIDIATQIGNAVGKLHDGGLVHGDLTTSNMIIKNNTNQLVLIDFGLSFISTIPEDKAVDLYVLERALISMHSSCGDVMEKILTAYRKVSKQWCATTNKLAQVRQRGRKRTMIG
;
A
#
# COMPACT_ATOMS: atom_id res chain seq x y z
N MET A 1 13.54 16.89 12.12
CA MET A 1 14.07 16.63 13.48
C MET A 1 15.07 17.70 13.90
N GLY A 2 15.92 18.21 12.98
CA GLY A 2 16.84 19.33 13.25
C GLY A 2 16.16 20.62 13.74
N ASP A 3 15.03 21.01 13.13
CA ASP A 3 14.32 22.25 13.48
C ASP A 3 13.76 22.26 14.92
N LEU A 4 13.38 21.09 15.44
CA LEU A 4 12.82 20.98 16.80
C LEU A 4 13.90 21.18 17.88
N THR A 5 15.10 20.67 17.64
CA THR A 5 16.23 20.85 18.57
C THR A 5 16.66 22.31 18.59
N ALA A 6 16.73 22.95 17.42
CA ALA A 6 17.02 24.39 17.31
C ALA A 6 15.95 25.23 18.02
N MET A 7 14.65 24.91 17.84
CA MET A 7 13.55 25.59 18.52
C MET A 7 13.61 25.42 20.05
N ARG A 8 13.94 24.22 20.54
CA ARG A 8 14.09 23.97 21.98
C ARG A 8 15.26 24.73 22.60
N ILE A 9 16.39 24.80 21.90
CA ILE A 9 17.56 25.58 22.34
C ILE A 9 17.20 27.06 22.38
N ALA A 10 16.57 27.59 21.33
CA ALA A 10 16.16 28.99 21.28
C ALA A 10 15.16 29.36 22.39
N VAL A 11 14.21 28.47 22.70
CA VAL A 11 13.26 28.65 23.81
C VAL A 11 13.96 28.59 25.17
N ALA A 12 14.86 27.61 25.37
CA ALA A 12 15.60 27.47 26.62
C ALA A 12 16.58 28.64 26.87
N ASP A 13 17.22 29.15 25.82
CA ASP A 13 18.09 30.32 25.89
C ASP A 13 17.27 31.59 26.18
N ALA A 14 16.10 31.75 25.55
CA ALA A 14 15.21 32.87 25.83
C ALA A 14 14.69 32.84 27.28
N GLU A 15 14.34 31.66 27.81
CA GLU A 15 13.95 31.48 29.22
C GLU A 15 15.12 31.80 30.17
N LYS A 16 16.32 31.30 29.88
CA LYS A 16 17.53 31.55 30.68
C LYS A 16 17.90 33.03 30.73
N ASP A 17 17.73 33.73 29.61
CA ASP A 17 18.00 35.17 29.50
C ASP A 17 16.85 36.05 30.03
N GLY A 18 15.75 35.44 30.51
CA GLY A 18 14.57 36.17 30.98
C GLY A 18 13.87 36.98 29.88
N ARG A 19 14.05 36.61 28.60
CA ARG A 19 13.47 37.31 27.45
C ARG A 19 12.05 36.82 27.18
N ARG A 20 11.13 37.76 26.98
CA ARG A 20 9.77 37.44 26.53
C ARG A 20 9.78 37.10 25.04
N MET A 21 9.04 36.06 24.67
CA MET A 21 8.76 35.77 23.26
C MET A 21 7.75 36.76 22.70
N SER A 22 7.78 36.98 21.37
CA SER A 22 6.69 37.68 20.69
C SER A 22 5.43 36.79 20.61
N PRO A 23 4.23 37.37 20.50
CA PRO A 23 2.98 36.63 20.29
C PRO A 23 3.03 35.63 19.12
N GLU A 24 3.63 36.02 17.99
CA GLU A 24 3.77 35.19 16.79
C GLU A 24 4.72 34.03 17.05
N THR A 25 5.86 34.30 17.68
CA THR A 25 6.86 33.28 18.03
C THR A 25 6.24 32.24 18.95
N PHE A 26 5.53 32.68 19.98
CA PHE A 26 4.84 31.79 20.91
C PHE A 26 3.80 30.91 20.20
N THR A 27 2.97 31.51 19.34
CA THR A 27 1.92 30.81 18.59
C THR A 27 2.53 29.72 17.70
N VAL A 28 3.56 30.06 16.91
CA VAL A 28 4.25 29.10 16.02
C VAL A 28 4.90 27.96 16.80
N VAL A 29 5.55 28.26 17.93
CA VAL A 29 6.21 27.25 18.77
C VAL A 29 5.19 26.26 19.32
N VAL A 30 4.08 26.75 19.88
CA VAL A 30 3.03 25.91 20.45
C VAL A 30 2.35 25.06 19.37
N GLU A 31 1.98 25.66 18.24
CA GLU A 31 1.38 24.93 17.11
C GLU A 31 2.33 23.86 16.57
N ALA A 32 3.63 24.15 16.46
CA ALA A 32 4.63 23.19 16.02
C ALA A 32 4.76 22.01 17.00
N LEU A 33 4.84 22.28 18.31
CA LEU A 33 4.90 21.23 19.33
C LEU A 33 3.67 20.33 19.30
N VAL A 34 2.47 20.91 19.26
CA VAL A 34 1.22 20.15 19.20
C VAL A 34 1.11 19.38 17.88
N LYS A 35 1.52 19.96 16.74
CA LYS A 35 1.53 19.28 15.43
C LYS A 35 2.48 18.07 15.40
N LEU A 36 3.53 18.09 16.21
CA LEU A 36 4.49 17.00 16.37
C LEU A 36 4.05 15.94 17.40
N GLY A 37 2.87 16.07 18.02
CA GLY A 37 2.40 15.16 19.07
C GLY A 37 3.16 15.31 20.38
N LYS A 38 3.58 16.54 20.70
CA LYS A 38 4.29 16.92 21.94
C LYS A 38 3.46 17.93 22.74
N GLU A 39 2.16 17.69 22.85
CA GLU A 39 1.20 18.50 23.60
C GLU A 39 1.60 18.70 25.07
N ASP A 40 2.14 17.67 25.72
CA ASP A 40 2.63 17.76 27.11
C ASP A 40 3.84 18.69 27.24
N GLU A 41 4.71 18.77 26.23
CA GLU A 41 5.81 19.74 26.20
C GLU A 41 5.26 21.15 25.99
N ALA A 42 4.27 21.33 25.12
CA ALA A 42 3.62 22.63 24.91
C ALA A 42 2.94 23.13 26.19
N VAL A 43 2.19 22.27 26.91
CA VAL A 43 1.53 22.63 28.18
C VAL A 43 2.57 22.94 29.27
N ARG A 44 3.67 22.18 29.33
CA ARG A 44 4.76 22.45 30.27
C ARG A 44 5.47 23.77 29.97
N LEU A 45 5.74 24.06 28.71
CA LEU A 45 6.30 25.33 28.26
C LEU A 45 5.40 26.49 28.69
N PHE A 46 4.11 26.42 28.35
CA PHE A 46 3.13 27.44 28.72
C PHE A 46 3.13 27.71 30.24
N ARG A 47 3.02 26.66 31.06
CA ARG A 47 3.07 26.78 32.53
C ARG A 47 4.41 27.28 33.07
N GLY A 48 5.52 26.93 32.42
CA GLY A 48 6.87 27.39 32.77
C GLY A 48 7.00 28.89 32.60
N LEU A 49 6.61 29.39 31.43
CA LEU A 49 6.61 30.82 31.10
C LEU A 49 5.64 31.62 31.97
N GLU A 50 4.48 31.04 32.29
CA GLU A 50 3.50 31.64 33.19
C GLU A 50 4.09 31.88 34.60
N ARG A 51 4.70 30.84 35.19
CA ARG A 51 5.34 30.94 36.52
C ARG A 51 6.47 31.97 36.55
N GLN A 52 7.23 32.08 35.48
CA GLN A 52 8.32 33.05 35.34
C GLN A 52 7.84 34.45 34.92
N ARG A 53 6.54 34.64 34.67
CA ARG A 53 5.94 35.88 34.14
C ARG A 53 6.56 36.32 32.80
N LEU A 54 6.99 35.35 31.99
CA LEU A 54 7.63 35.54 30.68
C LEU A 54 6.67 35.36 29.49
N LEU A 55 5.38 35.09 29.73
CA LEU A 55 4.39 35.04 28.65
C LEU A 55 4.40 36.36 27.84
N PRO A 56 4.20 36.28 26.51
CA PRO A 56 4.07 37.47 25.68
C PRO A 56 3.02 38.41 26.24
N ARG A 57 3.29 39.72 26.17
CA ARG A 57 2.29 40.72 26.57
C ARG A 57 1.16 40.72 25.54
N ARG A 58 -0.05 41.05 25.98
CA ARG A 58 -1.14 41.37 25.05
C ARG A 58 -0.70 42.58 24.24
N ASP A 59 -0.83 42.51 22.92
CA ASP A 59 -0.57 43.67 22.07
C ASP A 59 -1.60 44.75 22.40
N ALA A 60 -1.12 45.83 23.00
CA ALA A 60 -1.77 47.13 22.97
C ALA A 60 -1.06 47.96 21.89
N GLY A 61 -1.21 47.54 20.64
CA GLY A 61 -0.63 48.20 19.47
C GLY A 61 -1.71 48.98 18.73
N ASP A 62 -1.44 50.27 18.51
CA ASP A 62 -2.24 51.29 17.84
C ASP A 62 -2.98 50.75 16.59
N GLY A 63 -4.32 50.63 16.68
CA GLY A 63 -5.18 50.41 15.50
C GLY A 63 -6.05 49.15 15.41
N GLY A 64 -6.18 48.32 16.45
CA GLY A 64 -7.19 47.26 16.47
C GLY A 64 -7.27 46.50 17.79
N GLU A 65 -8.46 46.39 18.37
CA GLU A 65 -8.77 45.63 19.60
C GLU A 65 -8.29 44.17 19.49
N GLY A 66 -7.12 43.87 20.06
CA GLY A 66 -6.42 42.59 19.88
C GLY A 66 -7.08 41.43 20.62
N VAL A 67 -7.68 40.50 19.86
CA VAL A 67 -8.32 39.26 20.34
C VAL A 67 -7.33 38.20 20.87
N TRP A 68 -6.02 38.44 20.73
CA TRP A 68 -4.97 37.46 21.01
C TRP A 68 -4.57 37.40 22.49
N SER A 69 -4.39 36.18 23.00
CA SER A 69 -3.68 35.92 24.25
C SER A 69 -2.95 34.58 24.22
N SER A 70 -1.94 34.42 25.07
CA SER A 70 -1.18 33.16 25.15
C SER A 70 -2.08 31.98 25.54
N SER A 71 -3.04 32.20 26.44
CA SER A 71 -4.04 31.22 26.85
C SER A 71 -4.95 30.82 25.68
N LEU A 72 -5.40 31.78 24.87
CA LEU A 72 -6.23 31.52 23.69
C LEU A 72 -5.46 30.75 22.62
N ALA A 73 -4.23 31.17 22.30
CA ALA A 73 -3.37 30.50 21.34
C ALA A 73 -3.10 29.04 21.74
N MET A 74 -2.87 28.80 23.04
CA MET A 74 -2.71 27.45 23.59
C MET A 74 -3.96 26.58 23.40
N VAL A 75 -5.15 27.12 23.70
CA VAL A 75 -6.44 26.42 23.53
C VAL A 75 -6.67 26.08 22.06
N GLN A 76 -6.45 27.03 21.14
CA GLN A 76 -6.63 26.81 19.70
C GLN A 76 -5.69 25.73 19.19
N ALA A 77 -4.40 25.79 19.53
CA ALA A 77 -3.41 24.80 19.10
C ALA A 77 -3.74 23.38 19.59
N LEU A 78 -4.10 23.22 20.87
CA LEU A 78 -4.50 21.93 21.44
C LEU A 78 -5.76 21.37 20.75
N CYS A 79 -6.77 22.22 20.53
CA CYS A 79 -8.01 21.83 19.88
C CYS A 79 -7.82 21.41 18.42
N MET A 80 -6.91 22.04 17.66
CA MET A 80 -6.60 21.66 16.27
C MET A 80 -6.13 20.21 16.11
N LYS A 81 -5.63 19.58 17.17
CA LYS A 81 -5.22 18.16 17.19
C LYS A 81 -6.09 17.27 18.06
N GLY A 82 -7.18 17.79 18.62
CA GLY A 82 -8.12 17.02 19.43
C GLY A 82 -7.69 16.79 20.88
N HIS A 83 -6.73 17.56 21.41
CA HIS A 83 -6.36 17.58 22.84
C HIS A 83 -7.34 18.45 23.64
N ALA A 84 -8.62 18.15 23.50
CA ALA A 84 -9.71 18.98 24.03
C ALA A 84 -9.78 18.99 25.57
N ARG A 85 -9.35 17.91 26.22
CA ARG A 85 -9.31 17.82 27.69
C ARG A 85 -8.24 18.75 28.27
N GLU A 86 -7.06 18.75 27.67
CA GLU A 86 -5.96 19.63 28.02
C GLU A 86 -6.34 21.09 27.76
N ALA A 87 -6.97 21.36 26.62
CA ALA A 87 -7.49 22.68 26.27
C ALA A 87 -8.53 23.17 27.31
N GLN A 88 -9.47 22.31 27.71
CA GLN A 88 -10.45 22.63 28.75
C GLN A 88 -9.79 22.93 30.10
N GLY A 89 -8.68 22.25 30.43
CA GLY A 89 -7.87 22.57 31.60
C GLY A 89 -7.26 23.97 31.55
N VAL A 90 -6.74 24.38 30.39
CA VAL A 90 -6.24 25.76 30.18
C VAL A 90 -7.37 26.78 30.36
N VAL A 91 -8.54 26.51 29.77
CA VAL A 91 -9.74 27.36 29.88
C VAL A 91 -10.19 27.51 31.33
N TRP A 92 -10.17 26.43 32.11
CA TRP A 92 -10.54 26.46 33.52
C TRP A 92 -9.60 27.33 34.36
N HIS A 93 -8.29 27.18 34.18
CA HIS A 93 -7.30 27.96 34.93
C HIS A 93 -7.29 29.45 34.55
N HIS A 94 -7.62 29.78 33.29
CA HIS A 94 -7.62 31.15 32.76
C HIS A 94 -9.04 31.69 32.55
N LYS A 95 -10.02 31.23 33.34
CA LYS A 95 -11.44 31.55 33.16
C LYS A 95 -11.73 33.05 33.18
N SER A 96 -11.10 33.81 34.08
CA SER A 96 -11.30 35.27 34.19
C SER A 96 -10.88 36.01 32.93
N GLU A 97 -9.85 35.51 32.23
CA GLU A 97 -9.36 36.07 30.97
C GLU A 97 -10.22 35.62 29.78
N LEU A 98 -10.53 34.32 29.70
CA LEU A 98 -11.14 33.71 28.52
C LEU A 98 -12.68 33.79 28.48
N SER A 99 -13.34 34.25 29.56
CA SER A 99 -14.81 34.40 29.61
C SER A 99 -15.31 35.75 29.08
N VAL A 100 -14.44 36.57 28.48
CA VAL A 100 -14.79 37.90 27.98
C VAL A 100 -15.01 37.84 26.46
N GLU A 101 -16.00 38.58 25.95
CA GLU A 101 -16.24 38.69 24.51
C GLU A 101 -15.09 39.47 23.84
N PRO A 102 -14.58 39.06 22.67
CA PRO A 102 -15.00 37.92 21.81
C PRO A 102 -14.28 36.58 22.08
N MET A 103 -13.44 36.48 23.12
CA MET A 103 -12.62 35.29 23.38
C MET A 103 -13.48 34.07 23.73
N VAL A 104 -14.53 34.24 24.53
CA VAL A 104 -15.41 33.13 24.95
C VAL A 104 -16.03 32.42 23.74
N SER A 105 -16.51 33.16 22.74
CA SER A 105 -17.04 32.61 21.49
C SER A 105 -15.99 31.85 20.67
N ILE A 106 -14.73 32.27 20.69
CA ILE A 106 -13.63 31.58 19.99
C ILE A 106 -13.24 30.30 20.73
N VAL A 107 -13.15 30.37 22.07
CA VAL A 107 -12.84 29.23 22.92
C VAL A 107 -13.90 28.15 22.78
N GLN A 108 -15.18 28.49 22.86
CA GLN A 108 -16.28 27.53 22.73
C GLN A 108 -16.25 26.82 21.36
N ARG A 109 -16.08 27.56 20.26
CA ARG A 109 -15.93 26.96 18.91
C ARG A 109 -14.70 26.06 18.80
N SER A 110 -13.58 26.50 19.39
CA SER A 110 -12.35 25.71 19.41
C SER A 110 -12.52 24.41 20.20
N LEU A 111 -13.16 24.47 21.38
CA LEU A 111 -13.47 23.30 22.19
C LEU A 111 -14.42 22.34 21.47
N LEU A 112 -15.45 22.85 20.80
CA LEU A 112 -16.35 22.05 19.98
C LEU A 112 -15.56 21.28 18.91
N HIS A 113 -14.75 21.98 18.12
CA HIS A 113 -13.88 21.37 17.12
C HIS A 113 -12.95 20.32 17.74
N GLY A 114 -12.27 20.68 18.84
CA GLY A 114 -11.35 19.80 19.55
C GLY A 114 -12.03 18.50 20.01
N TRP A 115 -13.21 18.58 20.63
CA TRP A 115 -13.96 17.38 21.04
C TRP A 115 -14.43 16.54 19.84
N CYS A 116 -14.75 17.18 18.72
CA CYS A 116 -15.10 16.50 17.47
C CYS A 116 -13.92 15.72 16.90
N ILE A 117 -12.72 16.32 16.85
CA ILE A 117 -11.48 15.65 16.42
C ILE A 117 -11.09 14.52 17.39
N HIS A 118 -11.26 14.73 18.69
CA HIS A 118 -11.06 13.68 19.71
C HIS A 118 -12.03 12.49 19.53
N GLY A 119 -13.18 12.72 18.90
CA GLY A 119 -14.21 11.70 18.68
C GLY A 119 -15.19 11.55 19.85
N ASN A 120 -15.20 12.48 20.81
CA ASN A 120 -16.14 12.45 21.94
C ASN A 120 -17.40 13.26 21.63
N ALA A 121 -18.32 12.64 20.89
CA ALA A 121 -19.58 13.27 20.49
C ALA A 121 -20.47 13.73 21.67
N LYS A 122 -20.30 13.14 22.87
CA LYS A 122 -21.09 13.51 24.06
C LYS A 122 -20.64 14.86 24.61
N GLU A 123 -19.34 15.06 24.80
CA GLU A 123 -18.81 16.36 25.23
C GLU A 123 -18.95 17.41 24.13
N ALA A 124 -18.77 17.03 22.85
CA ALA A 124 -19.04 17.93 21.73
C ALA A 124 -20.50 18.41 21.73
N ARG A 125 -21.48 17.54 21.99
CA ARG A 125 -22.90 17.93 22.11
C ARG A 125 -23.12 18.92 23.25
N ARG A 126 -22.51 18.70 24.42
CA ARG A 126 -22.60 19.63 25.56
C ARG A 126 -22.08 21.01 25.20
N VAL A 127 -20.89 21.11 24.59
CA VAL A 127 -20.34 22.40 24.16
C VAL A 127 -21.22 23.06 23.10
N LEU A 128 -21.81 22.29 22.18
CA LEU A 128 -22.76 22.80 21.20
C LEU A 128 -24.04 23.35 21.86
N ASP A 129 -24.56 22.68 22.88
CA ASP A 129 -25.72 23.14 23.65
C ASP A 129 -25.41 24.42 24.45
N ASP A 130 -24.20 24.51 25.02
CA ASP A 130 -23.71 25.71 25.70
C ASP A 130 -23.57 26.90 24.74
N ILE A 131 -23.05 26.68 23.53
CA ILE A 131 -22.98 27.69 22.47
C ILE A 131 -24.37 28.20 22.11
N LYS A 132 -25.33 27.29 21.90
CA LYS A 132 -26.70 27.67 21.54
C LYS A 132 -27.39 28.47 22.64
N SER A 133 -27.17 28.12 23.91
CA SER A 133 -27.77 28.82 25.05
C SER A 133 -27.17 30.21 25.31
N SER A 134 -25.92 30.43 24.89
CA SER A 134 -25.24 31.73 24.98
C SER A 134 -25.57 32.68 23.82
N CYS A 135 -26.46 32.29 22.90
CA CYS A 135 -26.84 33.06 21.71
C CYS A 135 -25.65 33.48 20.83
N THR A 136 -24.53 32.75 20.89
CA THR A 136 -23.35 33.05 20.08
C THR A 136 -23.58 32.58 18.64
N PRO A 137 -23.11 33.33 17.61
CA PRO A 137 -23.33 32.95 16.22
C PRO A 137 -22.69 31.61 15.88
N LEU A 138 -23.53 30.59 15.69
CA LEU A 138 -23.10 29.25 15.30
C LEU A 138 -23.13 29.15 13.77
N GLY A 139 -21.98 28.88 13.17
CA GLY A 139 -21.85 28.79 11.72
C GLY A 139 -21.93 27.36 11.18
N LEU A 140 -22.01 27.26 9.85
CA LEU A 140 -21.90 26.01 9.09
C LEU A 140 -20.70 25.13 9.51
N PRO A 141 -19.48 25.66 9.76
CA PRO A 141 -18.33 24.83 10.15
C PRO A 141 -18.56 24.07 11.45
N SER A 142 -19.18 24.70 12.46
CA SER A 142 -19.39 24.09 13.78
C SER A 142 -20.42 22.95 13.73
N PHE A 143 -21.50 23.12 12.96
CA PHE A 143 -22.46 22.04 12.72
C PHE A 143 -21.83 20.90 11.92
N ASN A 144 -21.03 21.20 10.90
CA ASN A 144 -20.34 20.18 10.09
C ASN A 144 -19.31 19.40 10.91
N ASP A 145 -18.55 20.04 11.81
CA ASP A 145 -17.63 19.36 12.72
C ASP A 145 -18.37 18.38 13.63
N TYR A 146 -19.47 18.82 14.23
CA TYR A 146 -20.30 17.97 15.08
C TYR A 146 -20.92 16.81 14.29
N LEU A 147 -21.51 17.09 13.13
CA LEU A 147 -22.08 16.09 12.23
C LEU A 147 -21.03 15.05 11.80
N HIS A 148 -19.81 15.48 11.50
CA HIS A 148 -18.70 14.61 11.16
C HIS A 148 -18.33 13.68 12.32
N CYS A 149 -18.17 14.22 13.53
CA CYS A 149 -17.90 13.43 14.73
C CYS A 149 -19.01 12.40 15.01
N LEU A 150 -20.28 12.85 14.96
CA LEU A 150 -21.45 12.02 15.19
C LEU A 150 -21.55 10.88 14.18
N CYS A 151 -21.42 11.18 12.88
CA CYS A 151 -21.47 10.17 11.83
C CYS A 151 -20.34 9.13 11.96
N HIS A 152 -19.13 9.55 12.34
CA HIS A 152 -18.01 8.63 12.53
C HIS A 152 -18.17 7.74 13.77
N ARG A 153 -18.71 8.30 14.86
CA ARG A 153 -19.08 7.52 16.05
C ARG A 153 -20.14 6.50 15.71
N ASN A 154 -21.23 6.90 15.05
CA ASN A 154 -22.34 6.00 14.73
C ASN A 154 -21.92 4.93 13.72
N LEU A 155 -21.03 5.24 12.77
CA LEU A 155 -20.42 4.24 11.91
C LEU A 155 -19.73 3.10 12.69
N LYS A 156 -19.11 3.40 13.84
CA LYS A 156 -18.36 2.42 14.65
C LYS A 156 -19.20 1.75 15.74
N PHE A 157 -20.07 2.50 16.41
CA PHE A 157 -20.72 2.08 17.65
C PHE A 157 -22.24 1.98 17.58
N ASN A 158 -22.90 2.70 16.65
CA ASN A 158 -24.35 2.67 16.50
C ASN A 158 -24.78 2.82 15.03
N PRO A 159 -24.53 1.81 14.17
CA PRO A 159 -24.75 1.96 12.74
C PRO A 159 -26.21 2.23 12.36
N SER A 160 -27.19 1.68 13.10
CA SER A 160 -28.62 1.89 12.80
C SER A 160 -29.03 3.36 12.90
N ALA A 161 -28.52 4.07 13.91
CA ALA A 161 -28.85 5.48 14.16
C ALA A 161 -28.12 6.48 13.25
N LEU A 162 -27.19 6.02 12.41
CA LEU A 162 -26.36 6.90 11.57
C LEU A 162 -27.18 7.86 10.71
N VAL A 163 -28.24 7.39 10.05
CA VAL A 163 -29.05 8.25 9.17
C VAL A 163 -29.98 9.13 9.98
N THR A 164 -30.65 8.58 10.99
CA THR A 164 -31.63 9.31 11.79
C THR A 164 -30.98 10.47 12.53
N GLU A 165 -29.93 10.20 13.32
CA GLU A 165 -29.28 11.25 14.12
C GLU A 165 -28.56 12.29 13.25
N ALA A 166 -28.02 11.89 12.10
CA ALA A 166 -27.45 12.85 11.14
C ALA A 166 -28.52 13.78 10.55
N MET A 167 -29.69 13.25 10.21
CA MET A 167 -30.81 14.05 9.72
C MET A 167 -31.38 14.97 10.80
N ASP A 168 -31.39 14.54 12.06
CA ASP A 168 -31.79 15.37 13.20
C ASP A 168 -30.86 16.58 13.36
N VAL A 169 -29.54 16.39 13.26
CA VAL A 169 -28.57 17.49 13.29
C VAL A 169 -28.76 18.45 12.11
N LEU A 170 -29.05 17.94 10.91
CA LEU A 170 -29.33 18.78 9.74
C LEU A 170 -30.64 19.58 9.89
N ALA A 171 -31.65 19.02 10.57
CA ALA A 171 -32.89 19.72 10.89
C ALA A 171 -32.66 20.78 11.98
N GLU A 172 -31.89 20.45 13.01
CA GLU A 172 -31.46 21.37 14.07
C GLU A 172 -30.69 22.56 13.49
N MET A 173 -29.75 22.29 12.59
CA MET A 173 -28.98 23.31 11.87
C MET A 173 -29.89 24.30 11.14
N ARG A 174 -30.92 23.80 10.44
CA ARG A 174 -31.94 24.65 9.77
C ARG A 174 -32.75 25.47 10.75
N SER A 175 -33.15 24.89 11.89
CA SER A 175 -33.91 25.61 12.92
C SER A 175 -33.12 26.78 13.54
N TYR A 176 -31.79 26.70 13.49
CA TYR A 176 -30.88 27.76 13.92
C TYR A 176 -30.57 28.79 12.82
N GLY A 177 -31.27 28.74 11.69
CA GLY A 177 -31.06 29.65 10.56
C GLY A 177 -29.83 29.35 9.71
N VAL A 178 -29.15 28.21 9.93
CA VAL A 178 -27.99 27.81 9.14
C VAL A 178 -28.43 26.80 8.08
N THR A 179 -28.20 27.10 6.80
CA THR A 179 -28.59 26.22 5.70
C THR A 179 -27.53 25.14 5.47
N PRO A 180 -27.88 23.83 5.53
CA PRO A 180 -26.99 22.77 5.10
C PRO A 180 -26.56 22.95 3.66
N ASP A 181 -25.30 22.63 3.36
CA ASP A 181 -24.77 22.63 2.00
C ASP A 181 -24.46 21.20 1.54
N ALA A 182 -23.88 21.06 0.34
CA ALA A 182 -23.47 19.75 -0.17
C ALA A 182 -22.43 19.09 0.74
N SER A 183 -21.54 19.86 1.35
CA SER A 183 -20.49 19.34 2.25
C SER A 183 -21.08 18.68 3.50
N SER A 184 -22.15 19.23 4.07
CA SER A 184 -22.88 18.65 5.22
C SER A 184 -23.39 17.24 4.91
N LEU A 185 -24.08 17.06 3.77
CA LEU A 185 -24.61 15.75 3.37
C LEU A 185 -23.54 14.79 2.86
N ASN A 186 -22.45 15.31 2.28
CA ASN A 186 -21.30 14.51 1.86
C ASN A 186 -20.62 13.80 3.04
N ILE A 187 -20.66 14.38 4.26
CA ILE A 187 -20.22 13.71 5.49
C ILE A 187 -21.02 12.42 5.71
N LEU A 188 -22.36 12.50 5.67
CA LEU A 188 -23.25 11.35 5.85
C LEU A 188 -23.06 10.33 4.72
N LEU A 189 -23.02 10.77 3.46
CA LEU A 189 -22.80 9.91 2.29
C LEU A 189 -21.46 9.17 2.37
N SER A 190 -20.41 9.83 2.88
CA SER A 190 -19.10 9.20 3.11
C SER A 190 -19.19 8.06 4.13
N CYS A 191 -19.84 8.29 5.27
CA CYS A 191 -20.05 7.23 6.27
C CYS A 191 -20.95 6.10 5.76
N LEU A 192 -22.03 6.39 5.03
CA LEU A 192 -22.87 5.38 4.41
C LEU A 192 -22.11 4.53 3.37
N GLY A 193 -21.23 5.17 2.60
CA GLY A 193 -20.35 4.50 1.64
C GLY A 193 -19.37 3.53 2.29
N ARG A 194 -18.81 3.92 3.45
CA ARG A 194 -17.96 3.05 4.30
C ARG A 194 -18.75 1.88 4.89
N ALA A 195 -19.99 2.11 5.30
CA ALA A 195 -20.91 1.08 5.81
C ALA A 195 -21.55 0.21 4.72
N ARG A 196 -21.27 0.45 3.43
CA ARG A 196 -21.91 -0.23 2.27
C ARG A 196 -23.44 -0.10 2.23
N ARG A 197 -24.02 0.94 2.84
CA ARG A 197 -25.47 1.18 2.92
C ARG A 197 -26.01 1.85 1.65
N VAL A 198 -26.10 1.07 0.58
CA VAL A 198 -26.42 1.58 -0.76
C VAL A 198 -27.82 2.20 -0.88
N LYS A 199 -28.86 1.57 -0.31
CA LYS A 199 -30.24 2.08 -0.40
C LYS A 199 -30.36 3.50 0.16
N GLU A 200 -29.76 3.72 1.32
CA GLU A 200 -29.80 5.02 2.00
C GLU A 200 -28.90 6.04 1.33
N SER A 201 -27.71 5.64 0.87
CA SER A 201 -26.83 6.52 0.08
C SER A 201 -27.57 7.07 -1.16
N TYR A 202 -28.27 6.19 -1.87
CA TYR A 202 -29.08 6.56 -3.03
C TYR A 202 -30.26 7.47 -2.65
N ARG A 203 -30.93 7.17 -1.53
CA ARG A 203 -32.06 7.98 -1.03
C ARG A 203 -31.63 9.40 -0.66
N ILE A 204 -30.49 9.56 0.01
CA ILE A 204 -29.96 10.88 0.38
C ILE A 204 -29.63 11.70 -0.88
N LEU A 205 -28.93 11.12 -1.86
CA LEU A 205 -28.65 11.82 -3.12
C LEU A 205 -29.93 12.19 -3.87
N TYR A 206 -30.94 11.33 -3.87
CA TYR A 206 -32.25 11.63 -4.43
C TYR A 206 -32.92 12.82 -3.71
N LEU A 207 -32.87 12.88 -2.38
CA LEU A 207 -33.42 14.02 -1.63
C LEU A 207 -32.71 15.34 -1.96
N MET A 208 -31.40 15.31 -2.23
CA MET A 208 -30.65 16.49 -2.69
C MET A 208 -31.10 16.93 -4.08
N ARG A 209 -31.25 15.99 -5.02
CA ARG A 209 -31.71 16.28 -6.39
C ARG A 209 -33.10 16.91 -6.43
N GLU A 210 -34.01 16.45 -5.59
CA GLU A 210 -35.38 16.95 -5.49
C GLU A 210 -35.51 18.27 -4.73
N GLY A 211 -34.40 18.86 -4.26
CA GLY A 211 -34.41 20.07 -3.42
C GLY A 211 -34.94 19.85 -1.99
N LYS A 212 -35.40 18.64 -1.64
CA LYS A 212 -35.97 18.30 -0.33
C LYS A 212 -34.95 18.29 0.80
N ALA A 213 -33.67 18.18 0.47
CA ALA A 213 -32.58 18.24 1.45
C ALA A 213 -32.14 19.67 1.80
N GLY A 214 -32.61 20.68 1.05
CA GLY A 214 -32.22 22.08 1.22
C GLY A 214 -30.92 22.48 0.51
N CYS A 215 -30.25 21.55 -0.18
CA CYS A 215 -29.07 21.81 -0.99
C CYS A 215 -28.99 20.88 -2.20
N SER A 216 -28.33 21.36 -3.26
CA SER A 216 -28.10 20.61 -4.49
C SER A 216 -26.86 19.70 -4.37
N PRO A 217 -26.86 18.52 -5.01
CA PRO A 217 -25.70 17.64 -5.00
C PRO A 217 -24.56 18.21 -5.84
N ASP A 218 -23.33 18.01 -5.37
CA ASP A 218 -22.11 18.34 -6.11
C ASP A 218 -21.44 17.06 -6.66
N TRP A 219 -20.34 17.23 -7.38
CA TRP A 219 -19.59 16.09 -7.93
C TRP A 219 -19.11 15.12 -6.84
N VAL A 220 -18.90 15.59 -5.60
CA VAL A 220 -18.50 14.75 -4.47
C VAL A 220 -19.68 13.88 -4.02
N SER A 221 -20.90 14.44 -3.96
CA SER A 221 -22.12 13.69 -3.64
C SER A 221 -22.32 12.52 -4.59
N TYR A 222 -22.23 12.78 -5.91
CA TYR A 222 -22.31 11.73 -6.92
C TYR A 222 -21.16 10.72 -6.80
N TYR A 223 -19.92 11.20 -6.62
CA TYR A 223 -18.75 10.33 -6.45
C TYR A 223 -18.94 9.32 -5.32
N LEU A 224 -19.40 9.78 -4.14
CA LEU A 224 -19.58 8.92 -2.96
C LEU A 224 -20.62 7.82 -3.20
N VAL A 225 -21.75 8.15 -3.83
CA VAL A 225 -22.81 7.17 -4.14
C VAL A 225 -22.39 6.21 -5.25
N VAL A 226 -21.78 6.70 -6.33
CA VAL A 226 -21.28 5.85 -7.43
C VAL A 226 -20.18 4.92 -6.93
N ARG A 227 -19.27 5.42 -6.09
CA ARG A 227 -18.21 4.61 -5.46
C ARG A 227 -18.79 3.44 -4.66
N VAL A 228 -19.82 3.64 -3.83
CA VAL A 228 -20.42 2.53 -3.08
C VAL A 228 -21.19 1.56 -3.99
N LEU A 229 -21.80 2.03 -5.06
CA LEU A 229 -22.42 1.17 -6.07
C LEU A 229 -21.38 0.27 -6.75
N TYR A 230 -20.24 0.83 -7.17
CA TYR A 230 -19.16 0.05 -7.79
C TYR A 230 -18.51 -0.94 -6.81
N LEU A 231 -18.28 -0.52 -5.56
CA LEU A 231 -17.75 -1.41 -4.52
C LEU A 231 -18.71 -2.55 -4.15
N THR A 232 -20.00 -2.42 -4.47
CA THR A 232 -21.03 -3.47 -4.27
C THR A 232 -21.43 -4.16 -5.58
N GLY A 233 -20.68 -3.95 -6.67
CA GLY A 233 -20.90 -4.60 -7.97
C GLY A 233 -22.10 -4.09 -8.80
N ARG A 234 -22.77 -3.02 -8.37
CA ARG A 234 -23.96 -2.46 -9.04
C ARG A 234 -23.59 -1.50 -10.18
N ILE A 235 -22.81 -1.99 -11.15
CA ILE A 235 -22.14 -1.15 -12.15
C ILE A 235 -23.13 -0.37 -13.03
N ILE A 236 -24.19 -1.03 -13.51
CA ILE A 236 -25.19 -0.41 -14.41
C ILE A 236 -25.85 0.79 -13.74
N ARG A 237 -26.26 0.66 -12.47
CA ARG A 237 -26.85 1.77 -11.71
C ARG A 237 -25.84 2.88 -11.45
N GLY A 238 -24.58 2.53 -11.19
CA GLY A 238 -23.52 3.52 -11.03
C GLY A 238 -23.28 4.33 -12.30
N LYS A 239 -23.24 3.69 -13.49
CA LYS A 239 -23.10 4.37 -14.78
C LYS A 239 -24.27 5.34 -15.03
N ARG A 240 -25.52 4.90 -14.84
CA ARG A 240 -26.70 5.78 -14.97
C ARG A 240 -26.61 7.01 -14.07
N LEU A 241 -26.13 6.88 -12.83
CA LEU A 241 -25.93 8.05 -11.97
C LEU A 241 -24.85 9.01 -12.47
N VAL A 242 -23.83 8.54 -13.19
CA VAL A 242 -22.85 9.41 -13.84
C VAL A 242 -23.48 10.12 -15.03
N ASP A 243 -24.31 9.45 -15.81
CA ASP A 243 -25.05 10.06 -16.91
C ASP A 243 -26.03 11.13 -16.37
N ASP A 244 -26.83 10.80 -15.36
CA ASP A 244 -27.72 11.74 -14.64
C ASP A 244 -26.95 12.96 -14.10
N MET A 245 -25.72 12.79 -13.62
CA MET A 245 -24.87 13.86 -13.10
C MET A 245 -24.51 14.86 -14.22
N LEU A 246 -24.14 14.34 -15.39
CA LEU A 246 -23.81 15.15 -16.55
C LEU A 246 -25.04 15.87 -17.12
N GLU A 247 -26.17 15.17 -17.20
CA GLU A 247 -27.45 15.73 -17.67
C GLU A 247 -27.99 16.83 -16.75
N SER A 248 -27.74 16.72 -15.44
CA SER A 248 -28.08 17.76 -14.46
C SER A 248 -27.09 18.93 -14.42
N GLY A 249 -26.07 18.94 -15.29
CA GLY A 249 -25.09 20.02 -15.40
C GLY A 249 -24.01 20.02 -14.32
N VAL A 250 -23.94 18.98 -13.48
CA VAL A 250 -22.91 18.86 -12.45
C VAL A 250 -21.63 18.32 -13.10
N LEU A 251 -20.61 19.15 -13.21
CA LEU A 251 -19.39 18.79 -13.92
C LEU A 251 -18.46 17.90 -13.08
N PRO A 252 -17.98 16.77 -13.63
CA PRO A 252 -17.00 15.93 -12.96
C PRO A 252 -15.61 16.59 -12.95
N THR A 253 -14.73 16.09 -12.10
CA THR A 253 -13.31 16.50 -12.03
C THR A 253 -12.39 15.34 -12.40
N ALA A 254 -11.11 15.60 -12.65
CA ALA A 254 -10.12 14.52 -12.84
C ALA A 254 -10.11 13.55 -11.63
N LYS A 255 -10.23 14.09 -10.40
CA LYS A 255 -10.32 13.30 -9.16
C LYS A 255 -11.54 12.37 -9.12
N PHE A 256 -12.68 12.83 -9.63
CA PHE A 256 -13.90 12.02 -9.75
C PHE A 256 -13.63 10.76 -10.59
N PHE A 257 -13.10 10.94 -11.80
CA PHE A 257 -12.81 9.83 -12.72
C PHE A 257 -11.71 8.92 -12.18
N HIS A 258 -10.57 9.47 -11.78
CA HIS A 258 -9.44 8.72 -11.24
C HIS A 258 -9.88 7.80 -10.08
N GLY A 259 -10.65 8.35 -9.13
CA GLY A 259 -11.14 7.59 -7.99
C GLY A 259 -12.10 6.45 -8.37
N LEU A 260 -13.04 6.68 -9.30
CA LEU A 260 -13.98 5.65 -9.76
C LEU A 260 -13.30 4.58 -10.62
N ILE A 261 -12.37 4.97 -11.49
CA ILE A 261 -11.55 4.06 -12.28
C ILE A 261 -10.70 3.17 -11.35
N GLY A 262 -10.10 3.75 -10.31
CA GLY A 262 -9.35 3.00 -9.30
C GLY A 262 -10.21 1.96 -8.58
N VAL A 263 -11.45 2.32 -8.22
CA VAL A 263 -12.41 1.38 -7.61
C VAL A 263 -12.76 0.23 -8.56
N LEU A 264 -13.08 0.51 -9.82
CA LEU A 264 -13.41 -0.50 -10.83
C LEU A 264 -12.23 -1.43 -11.13
N CYS A 265 -11.01 -0.87 -11.19
CA CYS A 265 -9.78 -1.63 -11.35
C CYS A 265 -9.48 -2.50 -10.11
N GLY A 266 -9.76 -1.98 -8.91
CA GLY A 266 -9.62 -2.71 -7.65
C GLY A 266 -10.59 -3.89 -7.51
N THR A 267 -11.79 -3.80 -8.08
CA THR A 267 -12.81 -4.87 -8.08
C THR A 267 -12.75 -5.78 -9.32
N GLU A 268 -11.63 -5.76 -10.05
CA GLU A 268 -11.37 -6.56 -11.25
C GLU A 268 -12.34 -6.31 -12.42
N LYS A 269 -13.05 -5.17 -12.41
CA LYS A 269 -13.95 -4.72 -13.48
C LYS A 269 -13.26 -3.73 -14.42
N VAL A 270 -12.08 -4.13 -14.94
CA VAL A 270 -11.20 -3.22 -15.71
C VAL A 270 -11.85 -2.70 -16.98
N ASP A 271 -12.71 -3.47 -17.65
CA ASP A 271 -13.41 -3.01 -18.86
C ASP A 271 -14.37 -1.85 -18.59
N HIS A 272 -15.05 -1.89 -17.45
CA HIS A 272 -15.85 -0.74 -17.00
C HIS A 272 -14.97 0.44 -16.58
N GLY A 273 -13.77 0.18 -16.08
CA GLY A 273 -12.75 1.22 -15.85
C GLY A 273 -12.33 1.91 -17.16
N LEU A 274 -12.15 1.13 -18.24
CA LEU A 274 -11.88 1.67 -19.58
C LEU A 274 -13.06 2.46 -20.14
N ASP A 275 -14.30 2.00 -19.94
CA ASP A 275 -15.49 2.77 -20.34
C ASP A 275 -15.52 4.14 -19.64
N MET A 276 -15.22 4.18 -18.34
CA MET A 276 -15.15 5.40 -17.55
C MET A 276 -14.00 6.31 -18.01
N PHE A 277 -12.87 5.73 -18.40
CA PHE A 277 -11.75 6.47 -18.99
C PHE A 277 -12.09 7.10 -20.35
N ARG A 278 -12.85 6.39 -21.20
CA ARG A 278 -13.37 6.97 -22.45
C ARG A 278 -14.33 8.13 -22.20
N LEU A 279 -15.09 8.11 -21.10
CA LEU A 279 -15.90 9.24 -20.70
C LEU A 279 -15.03 10.42 -20.21
N MET A 280 -14.01 10.16 -19.40
CA MET A 280 -13.02 11.16 -18.97
C MET A 280 -12.35 11.87 -20.15
N LYS A 281 -12.00 11.11 -21.21
CA LYS A 281 -11.47 11.66 -22.47
C LYS A 281 -12.45 12.61 -23.16
N ARG A 282 -13.71 12.21 -23.26
CA ARG A 282 -14.76 13.06 -23.86
C ARG A 282 -14.97 14.35 -23.07
N CYS A 283 -14.80 14.31 -21.75
CA CYS A 283 -14.82 15.49 -20.89
C CYS A 283 -13.50 16.31 -20.92
N GLN A 284 -12.45 15.86 -21.61
CA GLN A 284 -11.13 16.49 -21.65
C GLN A 284 -10.46 16.67 -20.27
N LEU A 285 -10.73 15.73 -19.35
CA LEU A 285 -10.24 15.79 -17.96
C LEU A 285 -9.10 14.82 -17.68
N VAL A 286 -8.46 14.30 -18.73
CA VAL A 286 -7.44 13.26 -18.63
C VAL A 286 -6.19 13.79 -17.93
N ASP A 287 -5.59 12.97 -17.09
CA ASP A 287 -4.32 13.27 -16.41
C ASP A 287 -3.34 12.09 -16.45
N THR A 288 -2.07 12.39 -16.17
CA THR A 288 -0.98 11.40 -16.16
C THR A 288 -1.24 10.27 -15.17
N HIS A 289 -1.74 10.60 -13.98
CA HIS A 289 -2.01 9.62 -12.92
C HIS A 289 -3.04 8.56 -13.31
N THR A 290 -4.04 8.91 -14.12
CA THR A 290 -5.06 7.96 -14.57
C THR A 290 -4.54 7.01 -15.65
N TYR A 291 -3.65 7.47 -16.55
CA TYR A 291 -2.94 6.58 -17.47
C TYR A 291 -2.09 5.57 -16.70
N ASP A 292 -1.27 6.04 -15.75
CA ASP A 292 -0.39 5.18 -14.95
C ASP A 292 -1.18 4.07 -14.24
N LEU A 293 -2.32 4.43 -13.62
CA LEU A 293 -3.22 3.51 -12.94
C LEU A 293 -3.76 2.42 -13.88
N LEU A 294 -4.26 2.81 -15.06
CA LEU A 294 -4.87 1.87 -16.02
C LEU A 294 -3.82 0.97 -16.67
N ILE A 295 -2.69 1.53 -17.09
CA ILE A 295 -1.58 0.80 -17.70
C ILE A 295 -1.05 -0.23 -16.69
N GLU A 296 -0.79 0.18 -15.44
CA GLU A 296 -0.36 -0.74 -14.38
C GLU A 296 -1.36 -1.89 -14.20
N LYS A 297 -2.66 -1.57 -14.11
CA LYS A 297 -3.70 -2.60 -13.88
C LYS A 297 -3.85 -3.55 -15.07
N LEU A 298 -3.84 -3.05 -16.30
CA LEU A 298 -3.95 -3.87 -17.51
C LEU A 298 -2.77 -4.83 -17.65
N CYS A 299 -1.55 -4.36 -17.41
CA CYS A 299 -0.36 -5.21 -17.42
C CYS A 299 -0.41 -6.29 -16.32
N ARG A 300 -0.87 -5.96 -15.12
CA ARG A 300 -1.05 -6.96 -14.03
C ARG A 300 -2.09 -8.02 -14.38
N ASN A 301 -3.11 -7.65 -15.15
CA ASN A 301 -4.16 -8.56 -15.63
C ASN A 301 -3.79 -9.31 -16.92
N GLY A 302 -2.55 -9.19 -17.41
CA GLY A 302 -2.09 -9.87 -18.63
C GLY A 302 -2.59 -9.26 -19.94
N ARG A 303 -3.30 -8.14 -19.91
CA ARG A 303 -3.84 -7.44 -21.10
C ARG A 303 -2.83 -6.43 -21.64
N PHE A 304 -1.69 -6.92 -22.11
CA PHE A 304 -0.54 -6.10 -22.50
C PHE A 304 -0.82 -5.22 -23.72
N GLU A 305 -1.60 -5.71 -24.69
CA GLU A 305 -1.96 -4.96 -25.91
C GLU A 305 -2.74 -3.68 -25.56
N ASN A 306 -3.82 -3.78 -24.79
CA ASN A 306 -4.59 -2.62 -24.32
C ASN A 306 -3.73 -1.67 -23.46
N GLY A 307 -2.78 -2.22 -22.68
CA GLY A 307 -1.83 -1.42 -21.90
C GLY A 307 -0.89 -0.60 -22.79
N LYS A 308 -0.41 -1.19 -23.89
CA LYS A 308 0.42 -0.52 -24.89
C LYS A 308 -0.38 0.53 -25.67
N GLU A 309 -1.61 0.24 -26.07
CA GLU A 309 -2.48 1.22 -26.74
C GLU A 309 -2.68 2.48 -25.90
N LEU A 310 -2.92 2.33 -24.59
CA LEU A 310 -3.06 3.47 -23.68
C LEU A 310 -1.75 4.23 -23.47
N TRP A 311 -0.61 3.55 -23.50
CA TRP A 311 0.70 4.18 -23.42
C TRP A 311 0.99 5.05 -24.65
N ASP A 312 0.76 4.50 -25.85
CA ASP A 312 0.97 5.21 -27.10
C ASP A 312 0.04 6.43 -27.20
N ASP A 313 -1.19 6.29 -26.72
CA ASP A 313 -2.15 7.38 -26.62
C ASP A 313 -1.76 8.43 -25.55
N ALA A 314 -1.20 8.04 -24.40
CA ALA A 314 -0.64 8.98 -23.41
C ALA A 314 0.51 9.82 -24.00
N LYS A 315 1.41 9.15 -24.75
CA LYS A 315 2.53 9.79 -25.45
C LYS A 315 2.05 10.79 -26.50
N LYS A 316 1.06 10.40 -27.31
CA LYS A 316 0.46 11.26 -28.33
C LYS A 316 -0.17 12.53 -27.73
N ASN A 317 -0.75 12.41 -26.55
CA ASN A 317 -1.46 13.50 -25.87
C ASN A 317 -0.56 14.31 -24.90
N GLY A 318 0.75 14.04 -24.84
CA GLY A 318 1.69 14.82 -24.01
C GLY A 318 1.63 14.54 -22.51
N PHE A 319 0.92 13.50 -22.08
CA PHE A 319 0.81 13.11 -20.66
C PHE A 319 1.96 12.16 -20.28
N MET A 320 3.19 12.68 -20.29
CA MET A 320 4.40 11.95 -19.92
C MET A 320 4.87 12.38 -18.52
N ALA A 321 4.91 11.48 -17.54
CA ALA A 321 5.52 11.76 -16.24
C ALA A 321 7.06 11.88 -16.38
N VAL A 322 7.65 12.90 -15.74
CA VAL A 322 9.10 13.18 -15.75
C VAL A 322 9.95 12.04 -15.17
N GLY A 323 9.35 11.13 -14.41
CA GLY A 323 10.01 9.90 -13.93
C GLY A 323 10.24 8.82 -14.99
N HIS A 324 9.79 9.02 -16.24
CA HIS A 324 9.80 8.02 -17.31
C HIS A 324 10.61 8.40 -18.56
N VAL A 325 11.14 9.62 -18.67
CA VAL A 325 11.89 10.06 -19.86
C VAL A 325 13.18 9.25 -20.07
N ILE A 326 13.73 8.64 -19.00
CA ILE A 326 14.95 7.81 -19.07
C ILE A 326 14.66 6.40 -19.62
N LEU A 327 13.40 5.98 -19.73
CA LEU A 327 13.06 4.57 -19.94
C LEU A 327 12.68 4.17 -21.37
N MET A 328 12.71 5.11 -22.30
CA MET A 328 12.50 4.82 -23.72
C MET A 328 13.52 5.45 -24.67
N ASP A 329 14.49 6.22 -24.18
CA ASP A 329 15.67 6.61 -24.97
C ASP A 329 16.73 5.50 -25.07
N SER A 330 16.43 4.31 -24.51
CA SER A 330 17.22 3.09 -24.64
C SER A 330 17.10 2.40 -26.00
N THR A 331 16.69 3.11 -27.05
CA THR A 331 16.83 2.64 -28.44
C THR A 331 18.27 2.71 -28.97
N GLN A 332 19.26 3.03 -28.14
CA GLN A 332 20.63 2.60 -28.41
C GLN A 332 20.82 1.18 -27.87
N GLU A 333 20.62 0.18 -28.72
CA GLU A 333 21.21 -1.15 -28.54
C GLU A 333 22.75 -0.99 -28.49
N GLN A 334 23.29 -0.60 -27.34
CA GLN A 334 24.68 -0.91 -27.01
C GLN A 334 24.71 -2.40 -26.70
N GLN A 335 25.26 -3.17 -27.63
CA GLN A 335 25.45 -4.60 -27.52
C GLN A 335 26.43 -4.88 -26.38
N GLN A 336 25.90 -5.04 -25.18
CA GLN A 336 26.69 -5.25 -23.98
C GLN A 336 27.20 -6.69 -23.96
N ASP A 337 28.52 -6.86 -24.08
CA ASP A 337 29.15 -8.18 -24.14
C ASP A 337 29.25 -8.79 -22.73
N PHE A 338 28.32 -9.70 -22.42
CA PHE A 338 28.31 -10.46 -21.17
C PHE A 338 29.19 -11.73 -21.24
N GLY A 339 29.86 -12.00 -22.36
CA GLY A 339 30.62 -13.23 -22.62
C GLY A 339 29.84 -14.26 -23.45
N VAL A 340 30.19 -15.53 -23.32
CA VAL A 340 29.67 -16.61 -24.18
C VAL A 340 28.30 -17.07 -23.69
N LEU A 341 27.26 -16.96 -24.53
CA LEU A 341 25.92 -17.43 -24.21
C LEU A 341 25.91 -18.95 -23.99
N LEU A 342 25.50 -19.38 -22.79
CA LEU A 342 25.40 -20.79 -22.41
C LEU A 342 23.97 -21.32 -22.59
N LYS A 343 22.96 -20.54 -22.21
CA LYS A 343 21.56 -20.95 -22.33
C LYS A 343 20.63 -19.73 -22.34
N GLN A 344 19.55 -19.82 -23.11
CA GLN A 344 18.48 -18.83 -23.09
C GLN A 344 17.16 -19.50 -22.69
N GLY A 345 16.49 -18.94 -21.68
CA GLY A 345 15.17 -19.37 -21.23
C GLY A 345 14.12 -18.28 -21.43
N ALA A 346 12.88 -18.58 -21.05
CA ALA A 346 11.76 -17.63 -21.14
C ALA A 346 11.86 -16.43 -20.17
N GLU A 347 12.80 -16.49 -19.21
CA GLU A 347 12.94 -15.52 -18.13
C GLU A 347 14.32 -14.87 -18.02
N GLY A 348 15.26 -15.23 -18.90
CA GLY A 348 16.62 -14.69 -18.91
C GLY A 348 17.59 -15.41 -19.84
N ARG A 349 18.76 -14.80 -20.03
CA ARG A 349 19.92 -15.35 -20.74
C ARG A 349 21.02 -15.64 -19.73
N VAL A 350 21.74 -16.73 -19.92
CA VAL A 350 22.82 -17.19 -19.04
C VAL A 350 24.10 -17.21 -19.86
N PHE A 351 25.12 -16.50 -19.40
CA PHE A 351 26.41 -16.35 -20.06
C PHE A 351 27.53 -16.90 -19.17
N VAL A 352 28.55 -17.50 -19.79
CA VAL A 352 29.83 -17.79 -19.14
C VAL A 352 30.75 -16.59 -19.36
N SER A 353 31.34 -16.09 -18.28
CA SER A 353 32.20 -14.92 -18.31
C SER A 353 33.35 -15.02 -17.30
N THR A 354 34.11 -13.94 -17.16
CA THR A 354 35.15 -13.79 -16.13
C THR A 354 34.82 -12.61 -15.24
N PHE A 355 34.69 -12.84 -13.94
CA PHE A 355 34.47 -11.80 -12.93
C PHE A 355 35.69 -11.72 -12.01
N VAL A 356 36.41 -10.59 -12.06
CA VAL A 356 37.63 -10.34 -11.26
C VAL A 356 38.65 -11.49 -11.39
N GLY A 357 38.90 -11.92 -12.63
CA GLY A 357 39.83 -13.01 -12.96
C GLY A 357 39.33 -14.42 -12.65
N ARG A 358 38.09 -14.60 -12.18
CA ARG A 358 37.50 -15.91 -11.89
C ARG A 358 36.40 -16.25 -12.89
N LYS A 359 36.37 -17.49 -13.37
CA LYS A 359 35.28 -18.00 -14.23
C LYS A 359 33.94 -17.88 -13.49
N CYS A 360 32.95 -17.27 -14.14
CA CYS A 360 31.65 -16.98 -13.54
C CYS A 360 30.51 -17.26 -14.52
N VAL A 361 29.28 -17.24 -13.98
CA VAL A 361 28.05 -17.30 -14.75
C VAL A 361 27.26 -16.02 -14.52
N ILE A 362 26.93 -15.30 -15.60
CA ILE A 362 26.08 -14.10 -15.56
C ILE A 362 24.68 -14.50 -16.02
N LYS A 363 23.69 -14.35 -15.15
CA LYS A 363 22.28 -14.51 -15.48
C LYS A 363 21.66 -13.14 -15.70
N GLU A 364 21.42 -12.79 -16.95
CA GLU A 364 20.74 -11.56 -17.35
C GLU A 364 19.23 -11.81 -17.46
N ARG A 365 18.44 -10.98 -16.78
CA ARG A 365 16.98 -10.96 -16.96
C ARG A 365 16.65 -9.91 -18.01
N PHE A 366 16.50 -10.35 -19.26
CA PHE A 366 16.17 -9.43 -20.36
C PHE A 366 14.84 -8.72 -20.12
N SER A 367 14.79 -7.44 -20.50
CA SER A 367 13.56 -6.68 -20.43
C SER A 367 12.50 -7.29 -21.35
N LYS A 368 11.31 -7.51 -20.81
CA LYS A 368 10.21 -8.02 -21.62
C LYS A 368 9.54 -6.84 -22.30
N LYS A 369 9.83 -6.64 -23.60
CA LYS A 369 9.36 -5.50 -24.43
C LYS A 369 7.83 -5.29 -24.42
N TYR A 370 7.05 -6.27 -23.97
CA TYR A 370 5.59 -6.16 -23.80
C TYR A 370 5.16 -5.52 -22.47
N ARG A 371 6.07 -5.35 -21.50
CA ARG A 371 5.80 -4.71 -20.21
C ARG A 371 6.22 -3.26 -20.27
N HIS A 372 5.43 -2.40 -19.64
CA HIS A 372 5.79 -1.00 -19.46
C HIS A 372 7.17 -0.90 -18.75
N PRO A 373 8.14 -0.10 -19.25
CA PRO A 373 9.51 -0.09 -18.74
C PRO A 373 9.65 0.06 -17.23
N LEU A 374 8.94 0.99 -16.57
CA LEU A 374 8.99 1.09 -15.10
C LEU A 374 8.46 -0.15 -14.38
N LEU A 375 7.40 -0.75 -14.91
CA LEU A 375 6.79 -1.92 -14.28
C LEU A 375 7.72 -3.11 -14.47
N ASP A 376 8.33 -3.23 -15.65
CA ASP A 376 9.35 -4.24 -15.91
C ASP A 376 10.57 -4.03 -15.02
N SER A 377 11.15 -2.83 -14.95
CA SER A 377 12.29 -2.54 -14.06
C SER A 377 11.94 -2.83 -12.60
N LYS A 378 10.75 -2.45 -12.12
CA LYS A 378 10.31 -2.71 -10.74
C LYS A 378 10.08 -4.21 -10.48
N LEU A 379 9.46 -4.92 -11.41
CA LEU A 379 9.22 -6.37 -11.30
C LEU A 379 10.54 -7.15 -11.40
N THR A 380 11.37 -6.82 -12.38
CA THR A 380 12.70 -7.39 -12.60
C THR A 380 13.58 -7.16 -11.38
N LEU A 381 13.62 -5.94 -10.83
CA LEU A 381 14.34 -5.64 -9.59
C LEU A 381 13.80 -6.45 -8.40
N LYS A 382 12.48 -6.55 -8.26
CA LYS A 382 11.86 -7.35 -7.18
C LYS A 382 12.23 -8.83 -7.29
N ARG A 383 12.21 -9.39 -8.51
CA ARG A 383 12.55 -10.79 -8.79
C ARG A 383 14.04 -11.07 -8.61
N LEU A 384 14.89 -10.17 -9.10
CA LEU A 384 16.34 -10.23 -8.96
C LEU A 384 16.76 -10.22 -7.48
N ASN A 385 16.16 -9.32 -6.69
CA ASN A 385 16.33 -9.31 -5.24
C ASN A 385 15.72 -10.52 -4.52
N ALA A 386 14.65 -11.11 -5.04
CA ALA A 386 14.06 -12.32 -4.47
C ALA A 386 14.97 -13.54 -4.68
N GLU A 387 15.45 -13.74 -5.90
CA GLU A 387 16.36 -14.83 -6.27
C GLU A 387 17.68 -14.76 -5.49
N ALA A 388 18.32 -13.58 -5.44
CA ALA A 388 19.54 -13.37 -4.66
C ALA A 388 19.35 -13.69 -3.16
N ARG A 389 18.22 -13.28 -2.58
CA ARG A 389 17.88 -13.55 -1.18
C ARG A 389 17.60 -15.02 -0.92
N CYS A 390 16.84 -15.68 -1.79
CA CYS A 390 16.54 -17.10 -1.68
C CYS A 390 17.81 -17.96 -1.80
N MET A 391 18.69 -17.66 -2.76
CA MET A 391 19.96 -18.39 -2.91
C MET A 391 20.88 -18.20 -1.70
N THR A 392 21.01 -16.97 -1.22
CA THR A 392 21.80 -16.69 0.00
C THR A 392 21.21 -17.41 1.23
N LYS A 393 19.88 -17.47 1.33
CA LYS A 393 19.19 -18.20 2.40
C LYS A 393 19.43 -19.72 2.29
N ALA A 394 19.32 -20.31 1.10
CA ALA A 394 19.63 -21.72 0.86
C ALA A 394 21.05 -22.07 1.32
N ARG A 395 22.03 -21.24 0.97
CA ARG A 395 23.41 -21.40 1.43
C ARG A 395 23.55 -21.37 2.96
N LYS A 396 22.87 -20.42 3.63
CA LYS A 396 22.84 -20.33 5.10
C LYS A 396 22.20 -21.56 5.77
N LEU A 397 21.28 -22.25 5.07
CA LEU A 397 20.67 -23.49 5.53
C LEU A 397 21.57 -24.72 5.30
N GLY A 398 22.80 -24.53 4.81
CA GLY A 398 23.74 -25.61 4.54
C GLY A 398 23.41 -26.40 3.29
N VAL A 399 22.70 -25.77 2.34
CA VAL A 399 22.42 -26.32 1.00
C VAL A 399 23.48 -25.77 0.03
N PRO A 400 24.26 -26.63 -0.65
CA PRO A 400 25.26 -26.16 -1.60
C PRO A 400 24.59 -25.44 -2.78
N THR A 401 25.04 -24.21 -3.01
CA THR A 401 24.59 -23.31 -4.09
C THR A 401 25.80 -22.51 -4.59
N PRO A 402 25.80 -22.03 -5.84
CA PRO A 402 26.86 -21.15 -6.34
C PRO A 402 27.05 -19.92 -5.46
N VAL A 403 28.28 -19.44 -5.25
CA VAL A 403 28.48 -18.13 -4.60
C VAL A 403 27.87 -17.05 -5.48
N LEU A 404 27.06 -16.15 -4.92
CA LEU A 404 26.65 -14.91 -5.59
C LEU A 404 27.78 -13.88 -5.47
N TYR A 405 28.41 -13.53 -6.60
CA TYR A 405 29.50 -12.54 -6.66
C TYR A 405 28.98 -11.11 -6.74
N ALA A 406 27.96 -10.85 -7.54
CA ALA A 406 27.44 -9.50 -7.74
C ALA A 406 25.96 -9.50 -8.12
N VAL A 407 25.29 -8.40 -7.76
CA VAL A 407 23.89 -8.09 -8.08
C VAL A 407 23.88 -6.74 -8.77
N ASP A 408 23.46 -6.68 -10.04
CA ASP A 408 23.40 -5.44 -10.81
C ASP A 408 21.94 -5.07 -11.13
N PRO A 409 21.36 -4.11 -10.39
CA PRO A 409 20.01 -3.60 -10.65
C PRO A 409 19.84 -2.90 -12.00
N LEU A 410 20.90 -2.26 -12.52
CA LEU A 410 20.85 -1.45 -13.74
C LEU A 410 20.88 -2.35 -14.97
N LEU A 411 21.77 -3.34 -14.98
CA LEU A 411 21.90 -4.31 -16.07
C LEU A 411 20.96 -5.50 -15.93
N HIS A 412 20.19 -5.55 -14.83
CA HIS A 412 19.28 -6.65 -14.52
C HIS A 412 19.99 -8.02 -14.48
N THR A 413 21.22 -8.06 -13.95
CA THR A 413 22.05 -9.27 -13.92
C THR A 413 22.38 -9.76 -12.51
N LEU A 414 22.54 -11.08 -12.39
CA LEU A 414 23.12 -11.74 -11.23
C LEU A 414 24.38 -12.49 -11.68
N THR A 415 25.50 -12.26 -11.00
CA THR A 415 26.76 -12.92 -11.30
C THR A 415 27.08 -13.96 -10.23
N PHE A 416 27.31 -15.20 -10.66
CA PHE A 416 27.53 -16.35 -9.79
C PHE A 416 28.87 -17.05 -10.05
N GLU A 417 29.34 -17.81 -9.07
CA GLU A 417 30.39 -18.82 -9.23
C GLU A 417 30.02 -19.77 -10.39
N TYR A 418 30.99 -20.04 -11.27
CA TYR A 418 30.85 -21.12 -12.24
C TYR A 418 31.03 -22.47 -11.54
N VAL A 419 30.01 -23.32 -11.62
CA VAL A 419 30.04 -24.68 -11.06
C VAL A 419 30.50 -25.65 -12.14
N ASP A 420 31.71 -26.19 -11.97
CA ASP A 420 32.24 -27.21 -12.87
C ASP A 420 31.67 -28.60 -12.54
N GLY A 421 30.83 -29.14 -13.42
CA GLY A 421 30.11 -30.39 -13.17
C GLY A 421 29.07 -30.71 -14.25
N LEU A 422 28.51 -31.92 -14.17
CA LEU A 422 27.41 -32.36 -15.04
C LEU A 422 26.06 -32.10 -14.38
N SER A 423 25.04 -31.79 -15.17
CA SER A 423 23.68 -31.69 -14.64
C SER A 423 23.17 -33.08 -14.24
N VAL A 424 22.35 -33.15 -13.19
CA VAL A 424 21.75 -34.43 -12.76
C VAL A 424 20.93 -35.05 -13.89
N LYS A 425 20.31 -34.22 -14.74
CA LYS A 425 19.62 -34.68 -15.95
C LYS A 425 20.55 -35.48 -16.86
N ASP A 426 21.74 -34.97 -17.15
CA ASP A 426 22.65 -35.60 -18.11
C ASP A 426 23.24 -36.90 -17.54
N ILE A 427 23.51 -36.94 -16.23
CA ILE A 427 23.97 -38.15 -15.53
C ILE A 427 22.92 -39.26 -15.61
N LEU A 428 21.65 -38.92 -15.29
CA LEU A 428 20.56 -39.90 -15.33
C LEU A 428 20.24 -40.39 -16.74
N LEU A 429 20.33 -39.52 -17.76
CA LEU A 429 20.21 -39.94 -19.16
C LEU A 429 21.34 -40.91 -19.56
N GLY A 430 22.56 -40.68 -19.07
CA GLY A 430 23.69 -41.59 -19.29
C GLY A 430 23.46 -43.01 -18.76
N PHE A 431 22.73 -43.17 -17.65
CA PHE A 431 22.36 -44.49 -17.13
C PHE A 431 21.44 -45.27 -18.06
N GLY A 432 20.60 -44.59 -18.85
CA GLY A 432 19.74 -45.22 -19.84
C GLY A 432 20.52 -45.87 -20.99
N SER A 433 21.72 -45.36 -21.30
CA SER A 433 22.56 -45.85 -22.40
C SER A 433 23.64 -46.84 -21.96
N ASN A 434 24.19 -46.69 -20.75
CA ASN A 434 25.37 -47.43 -20.29
C ASN A 434 25.09 -48.44 -19.15
N GLY A 435 23.82 -48.59 -18.76
CA GLY A 435 23.42 -49.36 -17.58
C GLY A 435 23.37 -48.50 -16.31
N ILE A 436 22.48 -48.87 -15.38
CA ILE A 436 22.24 -48.11 -14.16
C ILE A 436 23.35 -48.41 -13.14
N ASN A 437 24.13 -47.39 -12.78
CA ASN A 437 24.99 -47.44 -11.60
C ASN A 437 24.13 -47.16 -10.36
N GLU A 438 23.66 -48.22 -9.69
CA GLU A 438 22.77 -48.09 -8.54
C GLU A 438 23.40 -47.33 -7.37
N GLU A 439 24.71 -47.48 -7.14
CA GLU A 439 25.42 -46.80 -6.05
C GLU A 439 25.42 -45.28 -6.27
N GLN A 440 25.80 -44.85 -7.48
CA GLN A 440 25.79 -43.43 -7.84
C GLN A 440 24.37 -42.84 -7.82
N LEU A 441 23.37 -43.61 -8.27
CA LEU A 441 21.97 -43.20 -8.23
C LEU A 441 21.46 -42.99 -6.80
N ILE A 442 21.80 -43.91 -5.89
CA ILE A 442 21.44 -43.82 -4.46
C ILE A 442 22.12 -42.61 -3.82
N ASP A 443 23.39 -42.36 -4.14
CA ASP A 443 24.11 -41.18 -3.63
C ASP A 443 23.44 -39.88 -4.09
N ILE A 444 23.19 -39.72 -5.39
CA ILE A 444 22.52 -38.53 -5.94
C ILE A 444 21.13 -38.35 -5.31
N ALA A 445 20.32 -39.41 -5.22
CA ALA A 445 19.00 -39.36 -4.60
C ALA A 445 19.08 -38.93 -3.12
N THR A 446 20.08 -39.42 -2.39
CA THR A 446 20.30 -39.07 -0.99
C THR A 446 20.68 -37.60 -0.85
N GLN A 447 21.58 -37.10 -1.69
CA GLN A 447 21.97 -35.69 -1.69
C GLN A 447 20.79 -34.78 -2.03
N ILE A 448 19.95 -35.15 -3.00
CA ILE A 448 18.74 -34.39 -3.36
C ILE A 448 17.76 -34.34 -2.18
N GLY A 449 17.45 -35.49 -1.58
CA GLY A 449 16.52 -35.55 -0.44
C GLY A 449 17.01 -34.73 0.76
N ASN A 450 18.30 -34.78 1.05
CA ASN A 450 18.93 -34.00 2.11
C ASN A 450 18.88 -32.48 1.83
N ALA A 451 19.17 -32.06 0.58
CA ALA A 451 19.13 -30.67 0.18
C ALA A 451 17.71 -30.08 0.27
N VAL A 452 16.73 -30.78 -0.30
CA VAL A 452 15.31 -30.36 -0.27
C VAL A 452 14.78 -30.34 1.16
N GLY A 453 15.16 -31.32 2.00
CA GLY A 453 14.80 -31.35 3.42
C GLY A 453 15.26 -30.10 4.18
N LYS A 454 16.51 -29.71 3.99
CA LYS A 454 17.08 -28.48 4.60
C LYS A 454 16.39 -27.20 4.10
N LEU A 455 16.08 -27.10 2.80
CA LEU A 455 15.33 -25.97 2.25
C LEU A 455 13.96 -25.84 2.92
N HIS A 456 13.21 -26.93 2.95
CA HIS A 456 11.85 -26.99 3.47
C HIS A 456 11.80 -26.69 4.98
N ASP A 457 12.71 -27.24 5.78
CA ASP A 457 12.79 -26.94 7.21
C ASP A 457 13.17 -25.47 7.46
N GLY A 458 13.98 -24.88 6.58
CA GLY A 458 14.29 -23.45 6.59
C GLY A 458 13.17 -22.53 6.06
N GLY A 459 12.00 -23.10 5.71
CA GLY A 459 10.86 -22.37 5.16
C GLY A 459 11.14 -21.78 3.78
N LEU A 460 11.98 -22.43 2.97
CA LEU A 460 12.30 -22.04 1.61
C LEU A 460 11.77 -23.12 0.65
N VAL A 461 10.94 -22.71 -0.30
CA VAL A 461 10.42 -23.54 -1.39
C VAL A 461 11.16 -23.14 -2.66
N HIS A 462 11.69 -24.11 -3.40
CA HIS A 462 12.47 -23.84 -4.61
C HIS A 462 11.58 -23.44 -5.78
N GLY A 463 10.43 -24.10 -5.94
CA GLY A 463 9.39 -23.76 -6.92
C GLY A 463 9.65 -24.23 -8.36
N ASP A 464 10.81 -24.84 -8.61
CA ASP A 464 11.22 -25.39 -9.92
C ASP A 464 12.26 -26.50 -9.75
N LEU A 465 11.97 -27.46 -8.86
CA LEU A 465 12.84 -28.60 -8.65
C LEU A 465 12.82 -29.53 -9.87
N THR A 466 13.79 -29.36 -10.76
CA THR A 466 14.01 -30.24 -11.90
C THR A 466 15.45 -30.75 -11.89
N THR A 467 15.69 -31.89 -12.53
CA THR A 467 17.04 -32.47 -12.65
C THR A 467 18.00 -31.62 -13.48
N SER A 468 17.48 -30.64 -14.24
CA SER A 468 18.30 -29.65 -14.98
C SER A 468 18.76 -28.48 -14.12
N ASN A 469 18.13 -28.26 -12.96
CA ASN A 469 18.49 -27.21 -12.00
C ASN A 469 19.38 -27.75 -10.87
N MET A 470 20.11 -28.83 -11.14
CA MET A 470 20.98 -29.51 -10.19
C MET A 470 22.27 -29.94 -10.91
N ILE A 471 23.42 -29.66 -10.32
CA ILE A 471 24.74 -30.02 -10.86
C ILE A 471 25.49 -30.88 -9.84
N ILE A 472 26.14 -31.95 -10.29
CA ILE A 472 27.11 -32.72 -9.52
C ILE A 472 28.51 -32.19 -9.86
N LYS A 473 29.22 -31.64 -8.88
CA LYS A 473 30.60 -31.14 -9.06
C LYS A 473 31.55 -32.30 -9.39
N ASN A 474 32.33 -32.19 -10.46
CA ASN A 474 33.24 -33.26 -10.93
C ASN A 474 34.25 -33.69 -9.86
N ASN A 475 34.78 -32.75 -9.07
CA ASN A 475 35.88 -33.03 -8.15
C ASN A 475 35.43 -33.55 -6.78
N THR A 476 34.20 -33.25 -6.37
CA THR A 476 33.70 -33.52 -5.01
C THR A 476 32.49 -34.44 -4.98
N ASN A 477 31.94 -34.78 -6.15
CA ASN A 477 30.67 -35.46 -6.31
C ASN A 477 29.52 -34.79 -5.52
N GLN A 478 29.64 -33.49 -5.21
CA GLN A 478 28.68 -32.76 -4.39
C GLN A 478 27.57 -32.18 -5.26
N LEU A 479 26.33 -32.41 -4.85
CA LEU A 479 25.13 -31.79 -5.43
C LEU A 479 25.08 -30.30 -5.09
N VAL A 480 24.94 -29.50 -6.14
CA VAL A 480 24.73 -28.06 -6.06
C VAL A 480 23.38 -27.73 -6.70
N LEU A 481 22.50 -27.10 -5.93
CA LEU A 481 21.24 -26.57 -6.46
C LEU A 481 21.49 -25.23 -7.15
N ILE A 482 20.93 -25.08 -8.34
CA ILE A 482 21.04 -23.87 -9.16
C ILE A 482 19.64 -23.35 -9.51
N ASP A 483 19.57 -22.10 -9.95
CA ASP A 483 18.33 -21.42 -10.37
C ASP A 483 17.23 -21.29 -9.30
N PHE A 484 17.31 -20.22 -8.50
CA PHE A 484 16.28 -19.87 -7.50
C PHE A 484 15.27 -18.85 -8.06
N GLY A 485 15.08 -18.80 -9.38
CA GLY A 485 14.28 -17.77 -10.06
C GLY A 485 12.77 -17.81 -9.75
N LEU A 486 12.27 -18.96 -9.27
CA LEU A 486 10.88 -19.18 -8.86
C LEU A 486 10.74 -19.47 -7.36
N SER A 487 11.82 -19.35 -6.59
CA SER A 487 11.83 -19.69 -5.17
C SER A 487 11.15 -18.64 -4.31
N PHE A 488 10.52 -19.09 -3.24
CA PHE A 488 9.82 -18.22 -2.30
C PHE A 488 9.84 -18.78 -0.87
N ILE A 489 9.58 -17.91 0.11
CA ILE A 489 9.55 -18.29 1.51
C ILE A 489 8.13 -18.75 1.85
N SER A 490 7.99 -19.96 2.38
CA SER A 490 6.71 -20.49 2.86
C SER A 490 6.90 -21.47 4.02
N THR A 491 6.03 -21.34 5.02
CA THR A 491 5.91 -22.30 6.13
C THR A 491 4.80 -23.33 5.89
N ILE A 492 4.04 -23.19 4.79
CA ILE A 492 2.87 -24.01 4.51
C ILE A 492 3.32 -25.39 4.00
N PRO A 493 2.86 -26.50 4.61
CA PRO A 493 3.24 -27.85 4.16
C PRO A 493 2.75 -28.20 2.75
N GLU A 494 1.67 -27.56 2.28
CA GLU A 494 1.13 -27.76 0.93
C GLU A 494 2.07 -27.24 -0.16
N ASP A 495 2.73 -26.08 0.03
CA ASP A 495 3.69 -25.55 -0.94
C ASP A 495 4.92 -26.46 -1.09
N LYS A 496 5.41 -27.01 0.03
CA LYS A 496 6.51 -27.97 0.09
C LYS A 496 6.15 -29.30 -0.58
N ALA A 497 4.89 -29.71 -0.43
CA ALA A 497 4.36 -30.88 -1.10
C ALA A 497 4.25 -30.67 -2.62
N VAL A 498 3.86 -29.48 -3.07
CA VAL A 498 3.87 -29.13 -4.50
C VAL A 498 5.30 -29.15 -5.06
N ASP A 499 6.29 -28.65 -4.31
CA ASP A 499 7.70 -28.67 -4.74
C ASP A 499 8.22 -30.10 -4.95
N LEU A 500 7.96 -31.01 -3.99
CA LEU A 500 8.27 -32.44 -4.14
C LEU A 500 7.52 -33.10 -5.29
N TYR A 501 6.26 -32.68 -5.53
CA TYR A 501 5.46 -33.20 -6.65
C TYR A 501 6.01 -32.75 -8.01
N VAL A 502 6.54 -31.52 -8.12
CA VAL A 502 7.22 -31.04 -9.34
C VAL A 502 8.45 -31.89 -9.62
N LEU A 503 9.26 -32.18 -8.59
CA LEU A 503 10.42 -33.06 -8.72
C LEU A 503 10.02 -34.48 -9.16
N GLU A 504 8.98 -35.05 -8.56
CA GLU A 504 8.44 -36.36 -8.94
C GLU A 504 8.04 -36.39 -10.42
N ARG A 505 7.33 -35.37 -10.90
CA ARG A 505 6.92 -35.26 -12.30
C ARG A 505 8.11 -35.09 -13.24
N ALA A 506 9.11 -34.30 -12.85
CA ALA A 506 10.33 -34.13 -13.64
C ALA A 506 11.11 -35.45 -13.79
N LEU A 507 11.19 -36.25 -12.72
CA LEU A 507 11.84 -37.57 -12.75
C LEU A 507 11.06 -38.56 -13.62
N ILE A 508 9.74 -38.66 -13.45
CA ILE A 508 8.90 -39.57 -14.25
C ILE A 508 8.96 -39.23 -15.75
N SER A 509 8.94 -37.94 -16.09
CA SER A 509 8.89 -37.49 -17.48
C SER A 509 10.21 -37.66 -18.22
N MET A 510 11.34 -37.48 -17.52
CA MET A 510 12.66 -37.45 -18.16
C MET A 510 13.44 -38.76 -17.99
N HIS A 511 13.10 -39.55 -16.97
CA HIS A 511 13.92 -40.65 -16.47
C HIS A 511 13.09 -41.88 -16.11
N SER A 512 12.05 -42.19 -16.90
CA SER A 512 11.16 -43.34 -16.66
C SER A 512 11.89 -44.69 -16.58
N SER A 513 13.11 -44.77 -17.12
CA SER A 513 13.98 -45.95 -17.10
C SER A 513 14.81 -46.10 -15.82
N CYS A 514 14.94 -45.08 -14.97
CA CYS A 514 15.88 -45.05 -13.84
C CYS A 514 15.36 -45.69 -12.53
N GLY A 515 14.33 -46.54 -12.58
CA GLY A 515 13.76 -47.19 -11.39
C GLY A 515 13.15 -46.21 -10.38
N ASP A 516 13.02 -46.63 -9.12
CA ASP A 516 12.34 -45.86 -8.06
C ASP A 516 13.24 -44.80 -7.40
N VAL A 517 13.74 -43.85 -8.20
CA VAL A 517 14.59 -42.74 -7.74
C VAL A 517 13.85 -41.85 -6.74
N MET A 518 12.54 -41.64 -6.97
CA MET A 518 11.73 -40.76 -6.14
C MET A 518 11.57 -41.31 -4.72
N GLU A 519 11.32 -42.61 -4.52
CA GLU A 519 11.23 -43.14 -3.15
C GLU A 519 12.58 -43.10 -2.43
N LYS A 520 13.70 -43.24 -3.14
CA LYS A 520 15.04 -43.04 -2.54
C LYS A 520 15.23 -41.59 -2.06
N ILE A 521 14.83 -40.61 -2.88
CA ILE A 521 14.83 -39.18 -2.49
C ILE A 521 13.92 -38.94 -1.28
N LEU A 522 12.69 -39.47 -1.30
CA LEU A 522 11.75 -39.32 -0.20
C LEU A 522 12.25 -39.98 1.08
N THR A 523 12.96 -41.10 0.98
CA THR A 523 13.59 -41.78 2.12
C THR A 523 14.65 -40.91 2.76
N ALA A 524 15.52 -40.28 1.97
CA ALA A 524 16.51 -39.32 2.50
C ALA A 524 15.84 -38.05 3.05
N TYR A 525 14.82 -37.51 2.37
CA TYR A 525 14.04 -36.37 2.85
C TYR A 525 13.39 -36.62 4.22
N ARG A 526 12.78 -37.81 4.43
CA ARG A 526 12.18 -38.23 5.70
C ARG A 526 13.18 -38.30 6.85
N LYS A 527 14.44 -38.64 6.55
CA LYS A 527 15.52 -38.71 7.56
C LYS A 527 15.99 -37.33 8.02
N VAL A 528 15.94 -36.32 7.15
CA VAL A 528 16.50 -34.98 7.43
C VAL A 528 15.46 -33.95 7.87
N SER A 529 14.29 -33.92 7.21
CA SER A 529 13.29 -32.86 7.48
C SER A 529 12.49 -33.15 8.75
N LYS A 530 12.45 -32.20 9.69
CA LYS A 530 11.59 -32.27 10.88
C LYS A 530 10.10 -32.19 10.54
N GLN A 531 9.77 -31.64 9.37
CA GLN A 531 8.40 -31.44 8.90
C GLN A 531 7.94 -32.47 7.87
N TRP A 532 8.68 -33.59 7.76
CA TRP A 532 8.42 -34.59 6.74
C TRP A 532 6.99 -35.12 6.79
N CYS A 533 6.46 -35.45 7.98
CA CYS A 533 5.15 -36.08 8.14
C CYS A 533 4.00 -35.20 7.61
N ALA A 534 3.99 -33.91 7.97
CA ALA A 534 3.00 -32.96 7.48
C ALA A 534 3.11 -32.77 5.95
N THR A 535 4.34 -32.71 5.43
CA THR A 535 4.61 -32.53 4.00
C THR A 535 4.20 -33.75 3.20
N THR A 536 4.50 -34.98 3.65
CA THR A 536 4.15 -36.22 2.95
C THR A 536 2.64 -36.47 2.95
N ASN A 537 1.94 -36.13 4.04
CA ASN A 537 0.48 -36.19 4.08
C ASN A 537 -0.15 -35.27 3.04
N LYS A 538 0.41 -34.06 2.87
CA LYS A 538 -0.01 -33.13 1.82
C LYS A 538 0.38 -33.60 0.43
N LEU A 539 1.56 -34.19 0.25
CA LEU A 539 2.00 -34.76 -1.02
C LEU A 539 1.03 -35.84 -1.53
N ALA A 540 0.51 -36.70 -0.65
CA ALA A 540 -0.51 -37.68 -1.01
C ALA A 540 -1.79 -37.00 -1.55
N GLN A 541 -2.24 -35.91 -0.92
CA GLN A 541 -3.40 -35.12 -1.40
C GLN A 541 -3.10 -34.44 -2.75
N VAL A 542 -1.90 -33.87 -2.92
CA VAL A 542 -1.47 -33.24 -4.17
C VAL A 542 -1.44 -34.27 -5.31
N ARG A 543 -0.90 -35.47 -5.08
CA ARG A 543 -0.92 -36.59 -6.04
C ARG A 543 -2.33 -36.95 -6.49
N GLN A 544 -3.31 -37.03 -5.56
CA GLN A 544 -4.71 -37.32 -5.89
C GLN A 544 -5.35 -36.23 -6.77
N ARG A 545 -5.06 -34.95 -6.49
CA ARG A 545 -5.55 -33.82 -7.29
C ARG A 545 -4.89 -33.77 -8.67
N GLY A 546 -3.59 -34.06 -8.74
CA GLY A 546 -2.83 -34.11 -9.99
C GLY A 546 -3.35 -35.15 -10.98
N ARG A 547 -3.81 -36.31 -10.50
CA ARG A 547 -4.43 -37.36 -11.34
C ARG A 547 -5.75 -36.93 -12.00
N LYS A 548 -6.48 -35.97 -11.42
CA LYS A 548 -7.76 -35.48 -11.97
C LYS A 548 -7.61 -34.45 -13.10
N ARG A 549 -6.41 -33.90 -13.34
CA ARG A 549 -6.15 -32.92 -14.41
C ARG A 549 -5.74 -33.55 -15.75
N THR A 550 -5.68 -34.87 -15.85
CA THR A 550 -5.26 -35.59 -17.07
C THR A 550 -6.38 -35.92 -18.06
N MET A 551 -7.58 -35.38 -17.89
CA MET A 551 -8.62 -35.40 -18.94
C MET A 551 -9.36 -34.05 -18.96
N ILE A 552 -9.51 -33.51 -20.18
CA ILE A 552 -10.08 -32.19 -20.53
C ILE A 552 -9.03 -31.06 -20.48
N GLY A 553 -8.24 -31.00 -21.55
CA GLY A 553 -7.68 -29.75 -22.07
C GLY A 553 -8.68 -29.08 -23.01
#